data_AF-A0A0F8Z110-F1
#
_entry.id   AF-A0A0F8Z110-F1
#
_cell.length_a   1.000
_cell.length_b   1.000
_cell.length_c   1.000
_cell.angle_alpha   90.00
_cell.angle_beta   90.00
_cell.angle_gamma   90.00
#
_symmetry.space_group_name_H-M   'P 1'
#
loop_
_entity.id
_entity.type
_entity.pdbx_description
1 polymer ?
#
loop_
_entity_poly.entity_id
_entity_poly.type
_entity_poly.pdbx_seq_one_letter_code
_entity_poly.pdbx_strand_id
1 'polypeptide(L)' 'MEVQLVVQRGESESDILMEAYKVKVDEGSVVLDAIHALQAQHKPDFAVRWNCKAGK' A
#
# COMPACT_ATOMS: atom_id res chain seq x y z
N MET A 1 -8.81 9.77 8.56
CA MET A 1 -9.69 9.60 7.37
C MET A 1 -9.57 8.18 6.85
N GLU A 2 -10.63 7.55 6.34
CA GLU A 2 -10.54 6.26 5.64
C GLU A 2 -10.46 6.50 4.12
N VAL A 3 -9.51 5.85 3.46
CA VAL A 3 -9.34 5.90 2.00
C VAL A 3 -9.38 4.50 1.41
N GLN A 4 -9.80 4.41 0.14
CA GLN A 4 -9.72 3.17 -0.62
C GLN A 4 -8.41 3.17 -1.43
N LEU A 5 -7.50 2.27 -1.08
CA LEU A 5 -6.30 1.97 -1.85
C LEU A 5 -6.60 0.83 -2.83
N VAL A 6 -6.30 1.01 -4.11
CA VAL A 6 -6.31 -0.08 -5.08
C VAL A 6 -4.87 -0.45 -5.39
N VAL A 7 -4.47 -1.67 -5.08
CA VAL A 7 -3.07 -2.13 -5.18
C VAL A 7 -2.98 -3.35 -6.08
N GLN A 8 -1.96 -3.35 -6.92
CA GLN A 8 -1.62 -4.49 -7.77
C GLN A 8 -0.97 -5.60 -6.94
N ARG A 9 -1.42 -6.85 -7.15
CA ARG A 9 -0.77 -8.08 -6.69
C ARG A 9 -0.44 -8.97 -7.88
N GLY A 10 0.38 -9.98 -7.64
CA GLY A 10 0.82 -10.95 -8.64
C GLY A 10 2.34 -11.05 -8.71
N GLU A 11 2.85 -12.25 -8.98
CA GLU A 11 4.29 -12.49 -9.14
C GLU A 11 4.75 -12.41 -10.61
N SER A 12 3.89 -12.83 -11.54
CA SER A 12 4.13 -12.79 -12.98
C SER A 12 3.02 -12.05 -13.70
N GLU A 13 3.26 -11.64 -14.96
CA GLU A 13 2.26 -10.94 -15.76
C GLU A 13 0.94 -11.71 -15.91
N SER A 14 0.98 -13.04 -15.86
CA SER A 14 -0.20 -13.89 -15.96
C SER A 14 -1.04 -13.97 -14.67
N ASP A 15 -0.52 -13.45 -13.55
CA ASP A 15 -1.16 -13.49 -12.23
C ASP A 15 -1.36 -12.09 -11.65
N ILE A 16 -1.32 -11.05 -12.50
CA ILE A 16 -1.57 -9.68 -12.05
C ILE A 16 -3.05 -9.47 -11.76
N LEU A 17 -3.35 -8.95 -10.57
CA LEU A 17 -4.70 -8.61 -10.14
C LEU A 17 -4.72 -7.31 -9.32
N MET A 18 -5.83 -6.57 -9.39
CA MET A 18 -6.01 -5.31 -8.65
C MET A 18 -6.97 -5.55 -7.48
N GLU A 19 -6.51 -5.33 -6.26
CA GLU A 19 -7.32 -5.48 -5.04
C GLU A 19 -7.56 -4.14 -4.36
N ALA A 20 -8.77 -3.93 -3.84
CA ALA A 20 -9.15 -2.73 -3.11
C ALA A 20 -9.13 -2.97 -1.60
N TYR A 21 -8.52 -2.06 -0.86
CA TYR A 21 -8.41 -2.10 0.59
C TYR A 21 -8.81 -0.76 1.21
N LYS A 22 -9.46 -0.82 2.36
CA LYS A 22 -9.78 0.36 3.16
C LYS A 22 -8.70 0.55 4.20
N VAL A 23 -8.10 1.74 4.22
CA VAL A 23 -6.98 2.05 5.12
C VAL A 23 -7.24 3.39 5.80
N LYS A 24 -6.93 3.46 7.09
CA LYS A 24 -6.94 4.72 7.85
C LYS A 24 -5.66 5.51 7.59
N VAL A 25 -5.81 6.77 7.24
CA VAL A 25 -4.73 7.75 7.03
C VAL A 25 -5.01 9.03 7.79
N ASP A 26 -3.96 9.74 8.17
CA ASP A 26 -4.04 11.02 8.89
C ASP A 26 -3.61 12.19 7.98
N GLU A 27 -3.90 13.41 8.41
CA GLU A 27 -3.45 14.61 7.69
C GLU A 27 -1.91 14.62 7.53
N GLY A 28 -1.44 14.94 6.32
CA GLY A 28 -0.01 14.89 5.97
C GLY A 28 0.54 13.49 5.66
N SER A 29 -0.27 12.43 5.73
CA SER A 29 0.13 11.09 5.28
C SER A 29 0.40 11.07 3.78
N VAL A 30 1.46 10.37 3.37
CA VAL A 30 1.75 10.09 1.95
C VAL A 30 1.37 8.67 1.58
N VAL A 31 1.40 8.34 0.28
CA VAL A 31 1.03 6.99 -0.22
C VAL A 31 1.82 5.88 0.49
N LEU A 32 3.10 6.10 0.77
CA LEU A 32 3.93 5.13 1.50
C LEU A 32 3.39 4.83 2.90
N ASP A 33 2.84 5.83 3.60
CA ASP A 33 2.23 5.62 4.92
C ASP A 33 0.97 4.77 4.82
N ALA A 34 0.14 5.01 3.80
CA ALA A 34 -1.04 4.20 3.55
C ALA A 34 -0.67 2.74 3.21
N ILE A 35 0.40 2.52 2.44
CA ILE A 35 0.90 1.18 2.12
C ILE A 35 1.46 0.48 3.37
N HIS A 36 2.19 1.19 4.23
CA HIS A 36 2.67 0.62 5.51
C HIS A 36 1.52 0.29 6.46
N ALA A 37 0.51 1.14 6.53
CA ALA A 37 -0.70 0.88 7.31
C ALA A 37 -1.45 -0.35 6.78
N LEU A 38 -1.55 -0.49 5.45
CA LEU A 38 -2.11 -1.69 4.81
C LEU A 38 -1.33 -2.95 5.17
N GLN A 39 0.01 -2.90 5.09
CA GLN A 39 0.88 -4.01 5.48
C GLN A 39 0.67 -4.41 6.94
N ALA A 40 0.65 -3.44 7.85
CA ALA A 40 0.49 -3.69 9.27
C ALA A 40 -0.88 -4.25 9.66
N GLN A 41 -1.95 -3.82 8.98
CA GLN A 41 -3.34 -4.12 9.40
C GLN A 41 -3.97 -5.29 8.64
N HIS A 42 -3.62 -5.50 7.37
CA HIS A 42 -4.35 -6.42 6.50
C HIS A 42 -3.46 -7.42 5.77
N LYS A 43 -2.31 -6.99 5.25
CA LYS A 43 -1.50 -7.77 4.31
C LYS A 43 0.01 -7.63 4.59
N PRO A 44 0.53 -8.24 5.66
CA PRO A 44 1.95 -8.14 6.03
C PRO A 44 2.89 -8.75 4.99
N ASP A 45 2.36 -9.56 4.07
CA ASP A 45 3.05 -10.24 2.97
C ASP A 45 3.20 -9.37 1.70
N PHE A 46 2.71 -8.13 1.69
CA PHE A 46 2.87 -7.24 0.54
C PHE A 46 4.34 -6.97 0.25
N ALA A 47 4.77 -7.22 -0.99
CA ALA A 47 6.09 -6.85 -1.45
C ALA A 47 6.12 -5.37 -1.82
N VAL A 48 6.76 -4.55 -0.99
CA VAL A 48 6.91 -3.10 -1.21
C VAL A 48 8.37 -2.74 -1.01
N ARG A 49 8.94 -1.99 -1.95
CA ARG A 49 10.29 -1.43 -1.82
C ARG A 49 10.21 0.08 -1.74
N TRP A 50 10.88 0.63 -0.76
CA TRP A 50 11.09 2.06 -0.61
C TRP A 50 12.51 2.30 -0.07
N ASN A 51 12.98 3.54 -0.16
CA ASN A 51 14.23 3.96 0.48
C ASN A 51 13.94 5.13 1.42
N CYS A 52 14.15 6.36 0.96
CA CYS A 52 13.86 7.55 1.75
C CYS A 52 12.39 7.95 1.58
N LYS A 53 11.66 8.05 2.69
CA LYS A 53 10.27 8.57 2.71
C LYS A 53 10.20 10.05 2.28
N ALA A 54 11.26 10.82 2.50
CA ALA A 54 11.30 12.25 2.19
C ALA A 54 11.63 12.56 0.72
N GLY A 55 11.96 11.54 -0.10
CA GLY A 55 12.10 11.68 -1.57
C GLY A 55 13.01 12.84 -2.00
N LYS A 56 14.27 12.85 -1.56
CA LYS A 56 15.29 13.76 -2.09
C LYS A 56 15.89 13.22 -3.38
#